data_AF-A0A843L731-F1
#
_entry.id   AF-A0A843L731-F1
#
_cell.length_a   1.000
_cell.length_b   1.000
_cell.length_c   1.000
_cell.angle_alpha   90.00
_cell.angle_beta   90.00
_cell.angle_gamma   90.00
#
_symmetry.space_group_name_H-M   'P 1'
#
loop_
_entity.id
_entity.type
_entity.pdbx_description
1 polymer ?
#
loop_
_entity_poly.entity_id
_entity_poly.type
_entity_poly.pdbx_seq_one_letter_code
_entity_poly.pdbx_strand_id
1 'polypeptide(L)'
;MEQVINGLKYNTATATLVASSKDGAKHLYRTRNGRFFLHYAHPGQSSVAPYLAAIPLSRAKKEYGSMPRQFVPWEKAFGEEVREA
;
A
#
# COMPACT_ATOMS: atom_id res chain seq x y z
N MET A 1 8.73 9.11 1.25
CA MET A 1 7.63 10.08 1.37
C MET A 1 7.01 9.98 2.76
N GLU A 2 6.61 11.11 3.34
CA GLU A 2 5.93 11.20 4.63
C GLU A 2 4.73 12.15 4.52
N GLN A 3 3.59 11.78 5.11
CA GLN A 3 2.39 12.61 5.14
C GLN A 3 1.55 12.30 6.39
N VAL A 4 0.89 13.33 6.94
CA VAL A 4 -0.12 13.17 7.99
C VAL A 4 -1.50 13.18 7.35
N ILE A 5 -2.30 12.15 7.61
CA ILE A 5 -3.66 11.99 7.08
C ILE A 5 -4.58 11.73 8.27
N ASN A 6 -5.58 12.58 8.51
CA ASN A 6 -6.51 12.47 9.65
C ASN A 6 -5.80 12.33 11.02
N GLY A 7 -4.75 13.14 11.25
CA GLY A 7 -3.96 13.11 12.49
C GLY A 7 -3.00 11.91 12.62
N LEU A 8 -2.96 11.04 11.61
CA LEU A 8 -2.15 9.84 11.61
C LEU A 8 -0.95 9.98 10.67
N LYS A 9 0.25 9.69 11.19
CA LYS A 9 1.50 9.74 10.43
C LYS A 9 1.67 8.49 9.55
N TYR A 10 1.98 8.71 8.27
CA TYR A 10 2.31 7.69 7.28
C TYR A 10 3.66 8.00 6.65
N ASN A 11 4.56 7.01 6.57
CA ASN A 11 5.90 7.20 6.05
C ASN A 11 6.37 5.92 5.34
N THR A 12 6.76 6.06 4.06
CA THR A 12 7.22 4.94 3.22
C THR A 12 8.57 4.35 3.63
N ALA A 13 9.43 5.11 4.32
CA ALA A 13 10.74 4.64 4.80
C ALA A 13 10.63 3.72 6.02
N THR A 14 9.60 3.92 6.85
CA THR A 14 9.36 3.10 8.06
C THR A 14 8.33 1.99 7.85
N ALA A 15 7.54 2.09 6.78
CA ALA A 15 6.51 1.13 6.43
C ALA A 15 7.09 -0.01 5.59
N THR A 16 6.43 -1.15 5.63
CA THR A 16 6.77 -2.31 4.81
C THR A 16 6.10 -2.17 3.45
N LEU A 17 6.86 -2.23 2.36
CA LEU A 17 6.33 -2.34 1.00
C LEU A 17 5.73 -3.73 0.81
N VAL A 18 4.43 -3.79 0.54
CA VAL A 18 3.68 -5.04 0.42
C VAL A 18 3.59 -5.48 -1.04
N ALA A 19 3.20 -4.54 -1.92
CA ALA A 19 3.02 -4.79 -3.34
C ALA A 19 3.21 -3.50 -4.16
N SER A 20 3.42 -3.64 -5.46
CA SER A 20 3.47 -2.50 -6.38
C SER A 20 2.86 -2.82 -7.75
N SER A 21 2.47 -1.76 -8.45
CA SER A 21 2.15 -1.84 -9.88
C SER A 21 3.38 -2.21 -10.70
N LYS A 22 3.15 -2.67 -11.95
CA LYS A 22 4.21 -3.12 -12.87
C LYS A 22 5.23 -2.03 -13.17
N ASP A 23 4.74 -0.80 -13.33
CA ASP A 23 5.44 0.43 -13.67
C ASP A 23 6.00 1.19 -12.46
N GLY A 24 5.71 0.74 -11.23
CA GLY A 24 6.13 1.46 -10.02
C GLY A 24 5.39 2.77 -9.76
N ALA A 25 4.31 3.06 -10.49
CA ALA A 25 3.50 4.26 -10.27
C ALA A 25 2.72 4.21 -8.94
N LYS A 26 2.30 3.01 -8.51
CA LYS A 26 1.47 2.80 -7.32
C LYS A 26 2.08 1.72 -6.44
N HIS A 27 2.23 2.02 -5.16
CA HIS A 27 2.79 1.11 -4.17
C HIS A 27 1.83 0.94 -2.99
N LEU A 28 1.66 -0.29 -2.52
CA LEU A 28 0.91 -0.61 -1.31
C LEU A 28 1.88 -0.81 -0.15
N TYR A 29 1.66 -0.07 0.93
CA TYR A 29 2.45 -0.16 2.15
C TYR A 29 1.60 -0.59 3.35
N ARG A 30 2.26 -1.26 4.30
CA ARG A 30 1.73 -1.58 5.62
C ARG A 30 2.60 -0.92 6.70
N THR A 31 1.98 -0.18 7.60
CA THR A 31 2.65 0.40 8.76
C THR A 31 2.89 -0.65 9.84
N ARG A 32 3.80 -0.38 10.78
CA ARG A 32 4.08 -1.29 11.92
C ARG A 32 2.84 -1.60 12.77
N ASN A 33 1.92 -0.64 12.90
CA ASN A 33 0.65 -0.82 13.61
C ASN A 33 -0.48 -1.38 12.73
N GLY A 34 -0.16 -1.98 11.57
CA GLY A 34 -1.11 -2.74 10.76
C GLY A 34 -2.05 -1.92 9.86
N ARG A 35 -1.83 -0.61 9.71
CA ARG A 35 -2.61 0.23 8.79
C ARG A 35 -2.03 0.14 7.38
N PHE A 36 -2.89 0.36 6.38
CA PHE A 36 -2.50 0.32 4.99
C PHE A 36 -2.63 1.69 4.34
N PHE A 37 -1.74 1.95 3.39
CA PHE A 37 -1.80 3.15 2.58
C PHE A 37 -1.17 2.91 1.21
N LEU A 38 -1.64 3.65 0.23
CA LEU A 38 -1.07 3.69 -1.11
C LEU A 38 -0.12 4.88 -1.22
N HIS A 39 0.98 4.68 -1.92
CA HIS A 39 1.85 5.75 -2.40
C HIS A 39 1.74 5.80 -3.92
N TYR A 40 1.20 6.91 -4.42
CA TYR A 40 1.15 7.22 -5.84
C TYR A 40 2.41 8.02 -6.20
N ALA A 41 3.45 7.32 -6.65
CA ALA A 41 4.75 7.91 -6.98
C ALA A 41 4.72 8.65 -8.33
N HIS A 42 3.94 8.13 -9.28
CA HIS A 42 3.73 8.72 -10.60
C HIS A 42 2.22 8.67 -10.90
N PRO A 43 1.42 9.57 -10.31
CA PRO A 43 0.00 9.63 -10.64
C PRO A 43 -0.15 9.88 -12.15
N GLY A 44 -1.08 9.18 -12.80
CA GLY A 44 -1.24 9.22 -14.27
C GLY A 44 -1.63 10.59 -14.85
N GLN A 45 -1.81 11.61 -14.00
CA GLN A 45 -1.95 13.01 -14.38
C GLN A 45 -0.67 13.75 -13.99
N SER A 46 0.09 14.23 -14.99
CA SER A 46 1.40 14.89 -14.79
C SER A 46 1.37 16.13 -13.89
N SER A 47 0.22 16.73 -13.64
CA SER A 47 0.04 17.89 -12.75
C SER A 47 -0.15 17.52 -11.28
N VAL A 48 -0.37 16.25 -10.96
CA VAL A 48 -0.60 15.79 -9.60
C VAL A 48 0.74 15.41 -8.98
N ALA A 49 1.10 16.07 -7.88
CA ALA A 49 2.29 15.69 -7.12
C ALA A 49 2.11 14.29 -6.51
N PRO A 50 3.19 13.53 -6.27
CA PRO A 50 3.12 12.27 -5.55
C PRO A 50 2.43 12.45 -4.19
N TYR A 51 1.61 11.47 -3.79
CA TYR A 51 0.84 11.57 -2.55
C TYR A 51 0.61 10.22 -1.88
N LEU A 52 0.28 10.28 -0.59
CA LEU A 52 -0.15 9.12 0.19
C LEU A 52 -1.66 9.12 0.36
N ALA A 53 -2.26 7.93 0.26
CA ALA A 53 -3.68 7.73 0.54
C ALA A 53 -3.85 6.61 1.56
N ALA A 54 -4.37 6.95 2.75
CA ALA A 54 -4.76 5.95 3.74
C ALA A 54 -5.95 5.14 3.21
N ILE A 55 -5.90 3.81 3.33
CA ILE A 55 -6.96 2.93 2.84
C ILE A 55 -7.34 1.87 3.88
N PRO A 56 -8.61 1.42 3.90
CA PRO A 56 -9.03 0.33 4.77
C PRO A 56 -8.47 -1.03 4.31
N LEU A 57 -8.42 -2.00 5.22
CA LEU A 57 -7.94 -3.36 4.95
C LEU A 57 -8.62 -4.01 3.74
N SER A 58 -9.95 -3.88 3.62
CA SER A 58 -10.73 -4.43 2.51
C SER A 58 -10.25 -3.90 1.15
N ARG A 59 -9.90 -2.61 1.07
CA ARG A 59 -9.33 -2.02 -0.14
C ARG A 59 -7.88 -2.47 -0.34
N ALA A 60 -7.08 -2.57 0.71
CA ALA A 60 -5.69 -3.02 0.62
C ALA A 60 -5.58 -4.44 0.02
N LYS A 61 -6.47 -5.36 0.41
CA LYS A 61 -6.57 -6.70 -0.17
C LYS A 61 -6.87 -6.69 -1.66
N LYS A 62 -7.84 -5.87 -2.09
CA LYS A 62 -8.19 -5.70 -3.51
C LYS A 62 -7.01 -5.14 -4.31
N GLU A 63 -6.36 -4.10 -3.78
CA GLU A 63 -5.18 -3.50 -4.40
C GLU A 63 -4.05 -4.53 -4.55
N TYR A 64 -3.76 -5.29 -3.50
CA TYR A 64 -2.76 -6.36 -3.51
C TYR A 64 -3.03 -7.41 -4.60
N GLY A 65 -4.26 -7.92 -4.69
CA GLY A 65 -4.65 -8.89 -5.71
C GLY A 65 -4.56 -8.35 -7.15
N SER A 66 -4.70 -7.04 -7.33
CA SER A 66 -4.54 -6.39 -8.65
C SER A 66 -3.09 -6.03 -8.99
N MET A 67 -2.17 -6.08 -8.02
CA MET A 67 -0.78 -5.68 -8.20
C MET A 67 0.08 -6.89 -8.59
N PRO A 68 0.79 -6.83 -9.73
CA PRO A 68 1.56 -7.97 -10.22
C PRO A 68 2.88 -8.20 -9.47
N ARG A 69 3.39 -7.19 -8.74
CA ARG A 69 4.62 -7.32 -7.95
C ARG A 69 4.25 -7.39 -6.48
N GLN A 70 4.45 -8.55 -5.87
CA GLN A 70 4.17 -8.80 -4.46
C GLN A 70 5.48 -9.09 -3.74
N PHE A 71 5.77 -8.32 -2.69
CA PHE A 71 7.03 -8.41 -1.93
C PHE A 71 6.84 -9.09 -0.57
N VAL A 72 5.62 -9.08 -0.06
CA VAL A 72 5.24 -9.72 1.19
C VAL A 72 4.11 -10.70 0.90
N PRO A 73 4.25 -11.99 1.27
CA PRO A 73 3.18 -12.98 1.08
C PRO A 73 1.87 -12.55 1.77
N TRP A 74 0.73 -12.97 1.23
CA TRP A 74 -0.60 -12.61 1.73
C TRP A 74 -0.74 -12.75 3.24
N GLU A 75 -0.35 -13.90 3.78
CA GLU A 75 -0.50 -14.22 5.21
C GLU A 75 0.32 -13.27 6.09
N LYS A 76 1.55 -12.98 5.66
CA LYS A 76 2.40 -12.02 6.36
C LYS A 76 1.92 -10.58 6.16
N ALA A 77 1.32 -10.26 5.02
CA ALA A 77 0.80 -8.94 4.71
C ALA A 77 -0.47 -8.62 5.52
N PHE A 78 -1.40 -9.57 5.62
CA PHE A 78 -2.75 -9.34 6.16
C PHE A 78 -3.06 -10.08 7.46
N GLY A 79 -2.21 -11.02 7.89
CA GLY A 79 -2.43 -11.82 9.10
C GLY A 79 -3.52 -12.89 8.94
N GLU A 80 -3.82 -13.31 7.71
CA GLU A 80 -4.83 -14.32 7.40
C GLU A 80 -4.17 -15.48 6.66
N GLU A 81 -4.30 -16.70 7.19
CA GLU A 81 -4.00 -17.92 6.43
C GLU A 81 -4.96 -17.99 5.23
N VAL A 82 -4.42 -18.22 4.04
CA VAL A 82 -5.24 -18.43 2.85
C VAL A 82 -5.90 -19.80 3.00
N ARG A 83 -7.13 -19.84 3.52
CA ARG A 83 -7.97 -21.04 3.40
C ARG A 83 -8.51 -21.06 1.98
N GLU A 84 -7.85 -21.82 1.12
CA GLU A 84 -8.42 -22.23 -0.16
C GLU A 84 -9.76 -22.94 0.13
N ALA A 85 -10.82 -22.49 -0.56
CA ALA A 85 -12.15 -23.10 -0.54
C ALA A 85 -12.39 -23.82 -1.87
#